data_AF-A0A7D8YKU2-F1
#
_entry.id   AF-A0A7D8YKU2-F1
#
_cell.length_a   1.000
_cell.length_b   1.000
_cell.length_c   1.000
_cell.angle_alpha   90.00
_cell.angle_beta   90.00
_cell.angle_gamma   90.00
#
_symmetry.space_group_name_H-M   'P 1'
#
loop_
_entity.id
_entity.type
_entity.pdbx_description
1 polymer ?
#
loop_
_entity_poly.entity_id
_entity_poly.type
_entity_poly.pdbx_seq_one_letter_code
_entity_poly.pdbx_strand_id
1 'polypeptide(L)'
;MNIDQPVGHVIRQTMTDFYAFGIYWIKTLPGIQLLQGLPFCMVALLMVLYLGRDTETSSRYERIERQVVQALNWDDFDSAKVLLQRQLLLRPDDRNARYQMARVLYETGQTDDAVLIMRQLA
;
A
#
# COMPACT_ATOMS: atom_id res chain seq x y z
N MET A 1 32.86 -7.11 -71.58
CA MET A 1 32.01 -6.33 -70.66
C MET A 1 30.67 -7.05 -70.61
N ASN A 2 30.52 -7.96 -69.63
CA ASN A 2 29.47 -8.97 -69.61
C ASN A 2 28.34 -8.48 -68.69
N ILE A 3 27.17 -8.17 -69.26
CA ILE A 3 26.02 -7.58 -68.55
C ILE A 3 24.92 -8.64 -68.49
N ASP A 4 25.16 -9.74 -67.79
CA ASP A 4 24.17 -10.81 -67.56
C ASP A 4 24.33 -11.36 -66.14
N GLN A 5 24.02 -10.54 -65.14
CA GLN A 5 23.71 -11.04 -63.81
C GLN A 5 22.19 -10.98 -63.60
N PRO A 6 21.55 -12.09 -63.18
CA PRO A 6 20.10 -12.16 -63.03
C PRO A 6 19.67 -11.21 -61.90
N VAL A 7 19.04 -10.11 -62.30
CA VAL A 7 18.55 -8.99 -61.47
C VAL A 7 17.74 -9.48 -60.24
N GLY A 8 17.15 -10.68 -60.31
CA GLY A 8 16.40 -11.29 -59.21
C GLY A 8 17.22 -11.63 -57.96
N HIS A 9 18.52 -11.85 -58.05
CA HIS A 9 19.34 -12.18 -56.86
C HIS A 9 19.70 -10.94 -56.04
N VAL A 10 19.93 -9.81 -56.71
CA VAL A 10 20.27 -8.53 -56.07
C VAL A 10 19.06 -7.94 -55.32
N ILE A 11 17.87 -8.03 -55.91
CA ILE A 11 16.62 -7.53 -55.29
C ILE A 11 16.28 -8.30 -54.00
N ARG A 12 16.57 -9.61 -53.96
CA ARG A 12 16.30 -10.43 -52.77
C ARG A 12 17.24 -10.08 -51.61
N GLN A 13 18.48 -9.73 -51.92
CA GLN A 13 19.51 -9.41 -50.95
C GLN A 13 19.31 -8.02 -50.33
N THR A 14 18.94 -7.02 -51.13
CA THR A 14 18.64 -5.67 -50.63
C THR A 14 17.39 -5.65 -49.73
N MET A 15 16.39 -6.49 -49.99
CA MET A 15 15.25 -6.64 -49.07
C MET A 15 15.65 -7.24 -47.73
N THR A 16 16.47 -8.30 -47.71
CA THR A 16 16.94 -8.89 -46.44
C THR A 16 17.78 -7.92 -45.62
N ASP A 17 18.62 -7.12 -46.28
CA ASP A 17 19.47 -6.14 -45.61
C ASP A 17 18.65 -4.97 -45.04
N PHE A 18 17.58 -4.54 -45.73
CA PHE A 18 16.65 -3.52 -45.23
C PHE A 18 15.84 -4.01 -44.03
N TYR A 19 15.40 -5.28 -44.04
CA TYR A 19 14.73 -5.90 -42.90
C TYR A 19 15.67 -6.03 -41.69
N ALA A 20 16.92 -6.44 -41.93
CA ALA A 20 17.93 -6.52 -40.87
C ALA A 20 18.21 -5.13 -40.29
N PHE A 21 18.36 -4.10 -41.14
CA PHE A 21 18.55 -2.72 -40.72
C PHE A 21 17.39 -2.21 -39.86
N GLY A 22 16.14 -2.45 -40.25
CA GLY A 22 14.97 -2.05 -39.46
C GLY A 22 14.93 -2.68 -38.06
N ILE A 23 15.28 -3.97 -37.95
CA ILE A 23 15.32 -4.68 -36.67
C ILE A 23 16.48 -4.17 -35.78
N TYR A 24 17.66 -3.92 -36.35
CA TYR A 24 18.79 -3.34 -35.62
C TYR A 24 18.54 -1.88 -35.22
N TRP A 25 17.84 -1.11 -36.04
CA TRP A 25 17.43 0.26 -35.73
C TRP A 25 16.45 0.30 -34.54
N ILE A 26 15.49 -0.64 -34.47
CA ILE A 26 14.59 -0.80 -33.31
C ILE A 26 15.36 -1.14 -32.02
N LYS A 27 16.38 -2.01 -32.09
CA LYS A 27 17.20 -2.36 -30.92
C LYS A 27 18.10 -1.23 -30.42
N THR A 28 18.40 -0.24 -31.27
CA THR A 28 19.33 0.86 -30.96
C THR A 28 18.59 2.08 -30.37
N LEU A 29 17.26 2.07 -30.30
CA LEU A 29 16.46 3.12 -29.65
C LEU A 29 16.57 3.01 -28.11
N PRO A 30 17.27 3.93 -27.41
CA PRO A 30 17.44 3.89 -25.95
C PRO A 30 16.11 4.00 -25.17
N GLY A 31 15.00 4.36 -25.84
CA GLY A 31 13.66 4.43 -25.24
C GLY A 31 13.06 3.06 -24.85
N ILE A 32 13.51 1.95 -25.45
CA ILE A 32 12.99 0.61 -25.09
C ILE A 32 13.65 0.09 -23.79
N GLN A 33 14.86 0.54 -23.47
CA GLN A 33 15.49 0.23 -22.18
C GLN A 33 14.79 0.95 -21.02
N LEU A 34 14.22 2.13 -21.25
CA LEU A 34 13.34 2.82 -20.28
C LEU A 34 12.07 2.03 -19.95
N LEU A 35 11.51 1.29 -20.91
CA LEU A 35 10.35 0.42 -20.72
C LEU A 35 10.65 -0.82 -19.85
N GLN A 36 11.91 -1.27 -19.78
CA GLN A 36 12.30 -2.41 -18.93
C GLN A 36 12.35 -2.05 -17.43
N GLY A 37 12.56 -0.77 -17.10
CA GLY A 37 12.51 -0.28 -15.72
C GLY A 37 11.07 -0.01 -15.23
N LEU A 38 10.12 0.13 -16.14
CA LEU A 38 8.72 0.43 -15.84
C LEU A 38 8.05 -0.60 -14.90
N PRO A 39 8.18 -1.93 -15.10
CA PRO A 39 7.68 -2.90 -14.12
C PRO A 39 8.39 -2.82 -12.77
N PHE A 40 9.69 -2.51 -12.73
CA PHE A 40 10.43 -2.31 -11.46
C PHE A 40 9.94 -1.07 -10.71
N CYS A 41 9.73 0.05 -11.41
CA CYS A 41 9.17 1.26 -10.83
C CYS A 41 7.74 1.02 -10.33
N MET A 42 6.93 0.25 -11.07
CA MET A 42 5.57 -0.06 -10.65
C MET A 42 5.56 -0.96 -9.40
N VAL A 43 6.42 -1.98 -9.35
CA VAL A 43 6.57 -2.85 -8.17
C VAL A 43 7.13 -2.06 -6.98
N ALA A 44 8.13 -1.20 -7.17
CA ALA A 44 8.67 -0.35 -6.12
C ALA A 44 7.62 0.64 -5.59
N LEU A 45 6.83 1.23 -6.48
CA LEU A 45 5.73 2.13 -6.11
C LEU A 45 4.63 1.37 -5.36
N LEU A 46 4.25 0.17 -5.81
CA LEU A 46 3.32 -0.70 -5.11
C LEU A 46 3.86 -1.15 -3.75
N MET A 47 5.15 -1.45 -3.64
CA MET A 47 5.82 -1.83 -2.40
C MET A 47 5.85 -0.66 -1.40
N VAL A 48 6.14 0.55 -1.86
CA VAL A 48 6.07 1.77 -1.03
C VAL A 48 4.63 2.08 -0.62
N LEU A 49 3.64 1.91 -1.49
CA LEU A 49 2.24 2.09 -1.13
C LEU A 49 1.76 1.00 -0.15
N TYR A 50 2.22 -0.23 -0.31
CA TYR A 50 1.89 -1.34 0.58
C TYR A 50 2.49 -1.13 1.97
N LEU A 51 3.78 -0.78 2.06
CA LEU A 51 4.46 -0.47 3.32
C LEU A 51 3.98 0.85 3.94
N GLY A 52 3.65 1.84 3.12
CA GLY A 52 3.16 3.15 3.55
C GLY A 52 1.74 3.11 4.12
N ARG A 53 0.92 2.13 3.71
CA ARG A 53 -0.47 1.99 4.19
C ARG A 53 -0.56 1.79 5.71
N ASP A 54 0.44 1.17 6.32
CA ASP A 54 0.53 0.98 7.78
C ASP A 54 1.03 2.24 8.52
N THR A 55 1.79 3.10 7.84
CA THR A 55 2.34 4.33 8.46
C THR A 55 1.26 5.40 8.68
N GLU A 56 0.30 5.53 7.78
CA GLU A 56 -0.76 6.55 7.90
C GLU A 56 -1.75 6.25 9.04
N THR A 57 -2.01 4.97 9.32
CA THR A 57 -2.87 4.54 10.43
C THR A 57 -2.26 4.92 11.78
N SER A 58 -0.94 4.87 11.90
CA SER A 58 -0.22 5.16 13.15
C SER A 58 -0.37 6.63 13.58
N SER A 59 -0.28 7.59 12.65
CA SER A 59 -0.42 9.02 12.99
C SER A 59 -1.85 9.45 13.36
N ARG A 60 -2.86 8.75 12.84
CA ARG A 60 -4.27 9.00 13.22
C ARG A 60 -4.58 8.38 14.58
N TYR A 61 -4.04 7.20 14.82
CA TYR A 61 -4.14 6.49 16.10
C TYR A 61 -3.54 7.31 17.25
N GLU A 62 -2.33 7.86 17.07
CA GLU A 62 -1.64 8.63 18.12
C GLU A 62 -2.35 9.94 18.50
N ARG A 63 -3.16 10.52 17.59
CA ARG A 63 -4.01 11.68 17.92
C ARG A 63 -5.21 11.26 18.77
N ILE A 64 -5.86 10.15 18.42
CA ILE A 64 -7.02 9.64 19.15
C ILE A 64 -6.59 9.21 20.55
N GLU A 65 -5.46 8.52 20.69
CA GLU A 65 -4.94 8.08 21.98
C GLU A 65 -4.73 9.26 22.95
N ARG A 66 -4.15 10.36 22.48
CA ARG A 66 -4.01 11.58 23.29
C ARG A 66 -5.36 12.14 23.75
N GLN A 67 -6.37 12.14 22.88
CA GLN A 67 -7.70 12.60 23.23
C GLN A 67 -8.39 11.66 24.23
N VAL A 68 -8.21 10.34 24.09
CA VAL A 68 -8.72 9.34 25.04
C VAL A 68 -8.13 9.60 26.42
N VAL A 69 -6.80 9.73 26.52
CA VAL A 69 -6.13 9.98 27.81
C VAL A 69 -6.64 11.27 28.44
N GLN A 70 -6.82 12.33 27.64
CA GLN A 70 -7.36 13.59 28.15
C GLN A 70 -8.80 13.45 28.66
N ALA A 71 -9.67 12.79 27.89
CA ALA A 71 -11.05 12.55 28.28
C ALA A 71 -11.15 11.70 29.57
N LEU A 72 -10.34 10.64 29.68
CA LEU A 72 -10.24 9.82 30.88
C LEU A 72 -9.74 10.59 32.10
N ASN A 73 -8.81 11.52 31.92
CA ASN A 73 -8.33 12.36 33.02
C ASN A 73 -9.37 13.38 33.51
N TRP A 74 -10.34 13.74 32.67
CA TRP A 74 -11.42 14.67 33.00
C TRP A 74 -12.70 13.95 33.40
N ASP A 75 -12.65 12.61 33.59
CA ASP A 75 -13.80 11.73 33.85
C ASP A 75 -14.93 11.88 32.79
N ASP A 76 -14.59 12.35 31.59
CA ASP A 76 -15.52 12.41 30.45
C ASP A 76 -15.58 11.05 29.75
N PHE A 77 -16.30 10.13 30.39
CA PHE A 77 -16.44 8.76 29.93
C PHE A 77 -17.21 8.61 28.62
N ASP A 78 -18.14 9.51 28.32
CA ASP A 78 -18.91 9.47 27.07
C ASP A 78 -18.02 9.79 25.86
N SER A 79 -17.22 10.86 25.97
CA SER A 79 -16.21 11.18 24.96
C SER A 79 -15.17 10.06 24.83
N ALA A 80 -14.72 9.50 25.96
CA ALA A 80 -13.75 8.40 25.96
C ALA A 80 -14.28 7.16 25.22
N LYS A 81 -15.55 6.76 25.41
CA LYS A 81 -16.17 5.64 24.68
C LYS A 81 -16.16 5.87 23.17
N VAL A 82 -16.57 7.05 22.71
CA VAL A 82 -16.60 7.36 21.27
C VAL A 82 -15.20 7.30 20.66
N LEU A 83 -14.20 7.83 21.37
CA LEU A 83 -12.82 7.82 20.90
C LEU A 83 -12.21 6.41 20.89
N LEU A 84 -12.45 5.62 21.94
CA LEU A 84 -12.01 4.22 22.03
C LEU A 84 -12.67 3.34 20.96
N GLN A 85 -13.95 3.56 20.65
CA GLN A 85 -14.62 2.86 19.56
C GLN A 85 -13.97 3.19 18.20
N ARG A 86 -13.60 4.45 17.96
CA ARG A 86 -12.83 4.83 16.76
C ARG A 86 -11.45 4.17 16.73
N GLN A 87 -10.78 4.09 17.88
CA GLN A 87 -9.49 3.42 18.00
C GLN A 87 -9.58 1.94 17.64
N LEU A 88 -10.63 1.24 18.12
CA LEU A 88 -10.91 -0.15 17.78
C LEU A 88 -11.34 -0.36 16.33
N LEU A 89 -11.97 0.63 15.68
CA LEU A 89 -12.24 0.57 14.24
C LEU A 89 -10.95 0.65 13.41
N LEU A 90 -9.94 1.40 13.87
CA LEU A 90 -8.64 1.50 13.21
C LEU A 90 -7.77 0.27 13.50
N ARG A 91 -7.79 -0.23 14.74
CA ARG A 91 -7.04 -1.41 15.18
C ARG A 91 -7.96 -2.33 15.99
N PRO A 92 -8.68 -3.25 15.31
CA PRO A 92 -9.61 -4.16 15.97
C PRO A 92 -8.97 -5.07 17.02
N ASP A 93 -7.67 -5.35 16.89
CA ASP A 93 -6.89 -6.23 17.77
C ASP A 93 -6.10 -5.48 18.86
N ASP A 94 -6.40 -4.19 19.05
CA ASP A 94 -5.75 -3.40 20.09
C ASP A 94 -6.26 -3.79 21.49
N ARG A 95 -5.48 -4.64 22.16
CA ARG A 95 -5.75 -5.06 23.54
C ARG A 95 -5.81 -3.89 24.52
N ASN A 96 -4.99 -2.84 24.34
CA ASN A 96 -4.99 -1.69 25.24
C ASN A 96 -6.30 -0.90 25.08
N ALA A 97 -6.74 -0.62 23.85
CA ALA A 97 -8.01 0.03 23.61
C ALA A 97 -9.21 -0.78 24.15
N ARG A 98 -9.21 -2.10 23.98
CA ARG A 98 -10.25 -2.97 24.56
C ARG A 98 -10.25 -2.93 26.09
N TYR A 99 -9.07 -2.93 26.72
CA TYR A 99 -8.94 -2.81 28.17
C TYR A 99 -9.46 -1.46 28.68
N GLN A 100 -9.07 -0.35 28.04
CA GLN A 100 -9.56 0.98 28.42
C GLN A 100 -11.08 1.09 28.21
N MET A 101 -11.63 0.50 27.14
CA MET A 101 -13.08 0.43 26.93
C MET A 101 -13.77 -0.32 28.06
N ALA A 102 -13.25 -1.50 28.46
CA ALA A 102 -13.78 -2.26 29.59
C ALA A 102 -13.74 -1.45 30.90
N ARG A 103 -12.64 -0.74 31.16
CA ARG A 103 -12.51 0.15 32.33
C ARG A 103 -13.56 1.27 32.29
N VAL A 104 -13.74 1.94 31.16
CA VAL A 104 -14.75 3.00 31.02
C VAL A 104 -16.17 2.46 31.20
N LEU A 105 -16.47 1.27 30.68
CA LEU A 105 -17.76 0.61 30.88
C LEU A 105 -17.99 0.30 32.37
N TYR A 106 -16.95 -0.16 33.07
CA TYR A 106 -17.01 -0.39 34.51
C TYR A 106 -17.32 0.89 35.29
N GLU A 107 -16.59 1.99 35.04
CA GLU A 107 -16.79 3.28 35.73
C GLU A 107 -18.17 3.90 35.44
N THR A 108 -18.73 3.64 34.26
CA THR A 108 -20.07 4.12 33.87
C THR A 108 -21.21 3.19 34.30
N GLY A 109 -20.91 2.15 35.09
CA GLY A 109 -21.90 1.22 35.64
C GLY A 109 -22.35 0.11 34.68
N GLN A 110 -21.78 0.02 33.48
CA GLN A 110 -22.01 -1.05 32.49
C GLN A 110 -21.10 -2.25 32.79
N THR A 111 -21.23 -2.78 33.99
CA THR A 111 -20.33 -3.79 34.57
C THR A 111 -20.39 -5.13 33.83
N ASP A 112 -21.57 -5.54 33.37
CA ASP A 112 -21.75 -6.80 32.64
C ASP A 112 -20.97 -6.80 31.32
N ASP A 113 -21.06 -5.71 30.56
CA ASP A 113 -20.33 -5.54 29.30
C ASP A 113 -18.82 -5.47 29.55
N ALA A 114 -18.39 -4.77 30.62
CA ALA A 114 -16.99 -4.70 31.01
C ALA A 114 -16.41 -6.09 31.31
N VAL A 115 -17.13 -6.92 32.07
CA VAL A 115 -16.72 -8.29 32.41
C VAL A 115 -16.61 -9.16 31.15
N LEU A 116 -17.55 -9.02 30.22
CA LEU A 116 -17.53 -9.78 28.96
C LEU A 116 -16.28 -9.45 28.14
N ILE A 117 -15.95 -8.16 28.00
CA ILE A 117 -14.74 -7.73 27.29
C ILE A 117 -13.49 -8.20 28.04
N MET A 118 -13.47 -8.10 29.37
CA MET A 118 -12.32 -8.50 30.18
C MET A 118 -12.05 -10.01 30.09
N ARG A 119 -13.10 -10.83 30.01
CA ARG A 119 -12.98 -12.28 29.77
C ARG A 119 -12.41 -12.62 28.39
N GLN A 120 -12.62 -11.77 27.40
CA GLN A 120 -12.02 -11.94 26.06
C GLN A 120 -10.55 -11.50 26.02
N LEU A 121 -10.08 -10.74 27.00
CA LEU A 121 -8.70 -10.24 27.08
C LEU A 121 -7.78 -11.14 27.91
N ALA A 122 -8.34 -11.88 28.88
CA ALA A 122 -7.64 -12.90 29.68
C ALA A 122 -7.16 -14.07 28.81
#